data_AF-T1C378-F1
#
_entry.id   AF-T1C378-F1
#
_cell.length_a   1.000
_cell.length_b   1.000
_cell.length_c   1.000
_cell.angle_alpha   90.00
_cell.angle_beta   90.00
_cell.angle_gamma   90.00
#
_symmetry.space_group_name_H-M   'P 1'
#
loop_
_entity.id
_entity.type
_entity.pdbx_description
1 polymer ?
#
loop_
_entity_poly.entity_id
_entity_poly.type
_entity_poly.pdbx_seq_one_letter_code
_entity_poly.pdbx_strand_id
1 'polypeptide(L)'
;MNLINDAWIPARRADGTTEKIEPWRLTDHIGTGKSPIIAVASPRPDFDGALTQFLIGLLQTTCTPETESAWWDWRESPPSSSTLRKRFASIQRCS
;
A
#
# COMPACT_ATOMS: atom_id res chain seq x y z
N MET A 1 13.10 9.63 9.42
CA MET A 1 12.15 8.62 8.93
C MET A 1 11.25 9.26 7.88
N ASN A 2 11.31 8.78 6.65
CA ASN A 2 10.44 9.16 5.54
C ASN A 2 9.30 8.13 5.42
N LEU A 3 8.06 8.54 5.71
CA LEU A 3 6.92 7.64 5.75
C LEU A 3 6.57 7.00 4.39
N ILE A 4 7.10 7.52 3.29
CA ILE A 4 6.85 6.96 1.95
C ILE A 4 7.98 6.03 1.51
N ASN A 5 9.24 6.33 1.85
CA ASN A 5 10.40 5.58 1.34
C ASN A 5 10.97 4.59 2.35
N ASP A 6 10.70 4.73 3.64
CA ASP A 6 11.22 3.82 4.65
C ASP A 6 10.28 2.63 4.88
N ALA A 7 10.84 1.46 5.18
CA ALA A 7 10.08 0.27 5.50
C ALA A 7 9.63 0.29 6.97
N TRP A 8 8.41 0.72 7.23
CA TRP A 8 7.90 0.89 8.60
C TRP A 8 6.54 0.21 8.87
N ILE A 9 5.77 -0.12 7.83
CA ILE A 9 4.45 -0.75 7.98
C ILE A 9 4.66 -2.26 8.16
N PRO A 10 4.30 -2.84 9.30
CA PRO A 10 4.31 -4.29 9.44
C PRO A 10 3.19 -4.89 8.59
N ALA A 11 3.53 -5.83 7.71
CA ALA A 11 2.62 -6.47 6.79
C ALA A 11 2.81 -7.99 6.80
N ARG A 12 1.70 -8.72 6.68
CA ARG A 12 1.68 -10.17 6.58
C ARG A 12 1.39 -10.59 5.14
N ARG A 13 2.16 -11.55 4.65
CA ARG A 13 1.97 -12.20 3.36
C ARG A 13 1.11 -13.45 3.45
N ALA A 14 0.60 -13.92 2.31
CA ALA A 14 -0.26 -15.10 2.23
C ALA A 14 0.42 -16.39 2.73
N ASP A 15 1.75 -16.50 2.59
CA ASP A 15 2.57 -17.60 3.12
C ASP A 15 2.81 -17.53 4.65
N GLY A 16 2.24 -16.52 5.32
CA GLY A 16 2.37 -16.32 6.76
C GLY A 16 3.60 -15.52 7.20
N THR A 17 4.52 -15.20 6.28
CA THR A 17 5.67 -14.35 6.61
C THR A 17 5.21 -12.93 6.96
N THR A 18 5.95 -12.29 7.88
CA THR A 18 5.71 -10.90 8.29
C THR A 18 6.97 -10.09 8.07
N GLU A 19 6.85 -8.95 7.42
CA GLU A 19 7.96 -8.02 7.18
C GLU A 19 7.50 -6.58 7.37
N LYS A 20 8.46 -5.65 7.50
CA LYS A 20 8.15 -4.23 7.37
C LYS A 20 8.27 -3.84 5.90
N ILE A 21 7.29 -3.09 5.41
CA ILE A 21 7.26 -2.60 4.04
C ILE A 21 7.14 -1.08 4.00
N GLU A 22 7.61 -0.51 2.89
CA GLU A 22 7.24 0.81 2.43
C GLU A 22 5.76 0.82 1.98
N PRO A 23 5.01 1.92 2.14
CA PRO A 23 3.61 1.96 1.74
C PRO A 23 3.37 1.60 0.27
N TRP A 24 4.30 1.95 -0.64
CA TRP A 24 4.14 1.67 -2.07
C TRP A 24 4.33 0.20 -2.43
N ARG A 25 4.84 -0.65 -1.52
CA ARG A 25 4.91 -2.11 -1.72
C ARG A 25 3.60 -2.83 -1.40
N LEU A 26 2.51 -2.13 -1.06
CA LEU A 26 1.24 -2.76 -0.70
C LEU A 26 0.71 -3.74 -1.77
N THR A 27 0.93 -3.44 -3.05
CA THR A 27 0.52 -4.29 -4.19
C THR A 27 1.60 -5.26 -4.67
N ASP A 28 2.69 -5.38 -3.92
CA ASP A 28 3.81 -6.26 -4.28
C ASP A 28 3.33 -7.71 -4.37
N HIS A 29 3.72 -8.36 -5.46
CA HIS A 29 3.40 -9.76 -5.79
C HIS A 29 1.93 -10.11 -6.08
N ILE A 30 0.99 -9.16 -6.08
CA ILE A 30 -0.39 -9.40 -6.55
C ILE A 30 -0.36 -9.89 -8.01
N GLY A 31 -1.00 -11.02 -8.30
CA GLY A 31 -1.12 -11.58 -9.66
C GLY A 31 0.17 -12.19 -10.24
N THR A 32 1.26 -12.29 -9.46
CA THR A 32 2.57 -12.76 -9.95
C THR A 32 2.87 -14.24 -9.66
N GLY A 33 1.96 -14.95 -9.00
CA GLY A 33 2.17 -16.32 -8.50
C GLY A 33 3.07 -16.43 -7.26
N LYS A 34 3.66 -15.32 -6.81
CA LYS A 34 4.36 -15.20 -5.51
C LYS A 34 3.39 -14.79 -4.41
N SER A 35 3.84 -14.90 -3.16
CA SER A 35 3.06 -14.60 -1.96
C SER A 35 2.73 -13.09 -1.84
N PRO A 36 1.46 -12.67 -2.04
CA PRO A 36 1.08 -11.26 -1.92
C PRO A 36 0.94 -10.84 -0.47
N ILE A 37 0.92 -9.53 -0.23
CA ILE A 37 0.53 -8.96 1.07
C ILE A 37 -0.99 -9.07 1.23
N ILE A 38 -1.45 -9.57 2.38
CA ILE A 38 -2.87 -9.81 2.65
C ILE A 38 -3.42 -9.01 3.82
N ALA A 39 -2.55 -8.50 4.71
CA ALA A 39 -2.97 -7.72 5.87
C ALA A 39 -1.81 -6.85 6.39
N VAL A 40 -2.16 -5.75 7.08
CA VAL A 40 -1.25 -5.16 8.06
C VAL A 40 -1.14 -6.10 9.27
N ALA A 41 -0.02 -6.06 9.95
CA ALA A 41 0.30 -6.99 11.05
C ALA A 41 0.93 -6.21 12.22
N SER A 42 0.24 -5.18 12.69
CA SER A 42 0.77 -4.40 13.80
C SER A 42 0.88 -5.24 15.07
N PRO A 43 1.82 -4.91 15.98
CA PRO A 43 1.97 -5.66 17.23
C PRO A 43 0.74 -5.63 18.15
N ARG A 44 -0.21 -4.70 17.92
CA ARG A 44 -1.45 -4.61 18.68
C ARG A 44 -2.65 -4.47 17.73
N PRO A 45 -3.64 -5.37 17.76
CA PRO A 45 -4.75 -5.38 16.80
C PRO A 45 -5.54 -4.07 16.68
N ASP A 46 -5.59 -3.24 17.72
CA ASP A 46 -6.24 -1.92 17.70
C ASP A 46 -5.57 -0.93 16.72
N PHE A 47 -4.29 -1.11 16.42
CA PHE A 47 -3.56 -0.29 15.45
C PHE A 47 -3.76 -0.71 14.01
N ASP A 48 -4.23 -1.94 13.75
CA ASP A 48 -4.48 -2.41 12.37
C ASP A 48 -5.55 -1.54 11.69
N GLY A 49 -6.59 -1.15 12.43
CA GLY A 49 -7.62 -0.24 11.93
C GLY A 49 -7.06 1.13 11.57
N ALA A 50 -6.24 1.72 12.44
CA ALA A 50 -5.62 3.03 12.21
C ALA A 50 -4.65 3.01 11.02
N LEU A 51 -3.81 1.98 10.91
CA LEU A 51 -2.90 1.80 9.77
C LEU A 51 -3.67 1.60 8.46
N THR A 52 -4.75 0.82 8.49
CA THR A 52 -5.62 0.62 7.34
C THR A 52 -6.25 1.95 6.89
N GLN A 53 -6.77 2.75 7.84
CA GLN A 53 -7.33 4.06 7.52
C GLN A 53 -6.28 5.05 6.98
N PHE A 54 -5.07 5.03 7.53
CA PHE A 54 -3.94 5.80 6.98
C PHE A 54 -3.66 5.42 5.52
N LEU A 55 -3.58 4.12 5.21
CA LEU A 55 -3.34 3.63 3.84
C LEU A 55 -4.48 3.99 2.88
N ILE A 56 -5.73 3.91 3.34
CA ILE A 56 -6.89 4.36 2.58
C ILE A 56 -6.76 5.85 2.26
N GLY A 57 -6.49 6.69 3.26
CA GLY A 57 -6.32 8.13 3.06
C GLY A 57 -5.16 8.48 2.12
N LEU A 58 -4.05 7.75 2.21
CA LEU A 58 -2.90 7.91 1.31
C LEU A 58 -3.28 7.60 -0.14
N LEU A 59 -3.97 6.47 -0.38
CA LEU A 59 -4.46 6.10 -1.71
C LEU A 59 -5.50 7.10 -2.22
N GLN A 60 -6.47 7.51 -1.39
CA GLN A 60 -7.48 8.49 -1.77
C GLN A 60 -6.87 9.85 -2.15
N THR A 61 -5.77 10.25 -1.52
CA THR A 61 -5.10 11.53 -1.79
C THR A 61 -4.23 11.49 -3.04
N THR A 62 -3.58 10.36 -3.33
CA THR A 62 -2.55 10.27 -4.37
C THR A 62 -2.97 9.47 -5.61
N CYS A 63 -4.04 8.69 -5.48
CA CYS A 63 -4.56 7.75 -6.46
C CYS A 63 -6.07 7.92 -6.66
N THR A 64 -6.61 9.14 -6.48
CA THR A 64 -8.02 9.41 -6.79
C THR A 64 -8.30 9.11 -8.27
N PRO A 65 -9.22 8.19 -8.61
CA PRO A 65 -9.58 7.93 -9.99
C PRO A 65 -10.43 9.09 -10.54
N GLU A 66 -10.21 9.45 -11.80
CA GLU A 66 -10.95 10.52 -12.48
C GLU A 66 -12.36 10.08 -12.89
N THR A 67 -12.57 8.78 -13.07
CA THR A 67 -13.84 8.19 -13.50
C THR A 67 -14.17 6.93 -12.72
N GLU A 68 -15.44 6.55 -12.70
CA GLU A 68 -15.89 5.28 -12.12
C GLU A 68 -15.25 4.08 -12.82
N SER A 69 -15.14 4.12 -14.16
CA SER A 69 -14.47 3.06 -14.94
C SER A 69 -13.02 2.87 -14.49
N ALA A 70 -12.27 3.94 -14.29
CA ALA A 70 -10.89 3.87 -13.82
C ALA A 70 -10.79 3.26 -12.41
N TRP A 71 -11.78 3.51 -11.55
CA TRP A 71 -11.88 2.86 -10.25
C TRP A 71 -12.10 1.35 -10.39
N TRP A 72 -13.01 0.92 -11.27
CA TRP A 72 -13.26 -0.50 -11.55
C TRP A 72 -12.03 -1.20 -12.10
N ASP A 73 -11.34 -0.58 -13.07
CA ASP A 73 -10.10 -1.11 -13.65
C ASP A 73 -9.03 -1.35 -12.57
N TRP A 74 -8.86 -0.40 -11.64
CA TRP A 74 -7.89 -0.53 -10.54
C TRP A 74 -8.31 -1.56 -9.50
N ARG A 75 -9.62 -1.74 -9.30
CA ARG A 75 -10.14 -2.75 -8.39
C ARG A 75 -9.93 -4.17 -8.93
N GLU A 76 -10.09 -4.36 -10.24
CA GLU A 76 -9.86 -5.64 -10.91
C GLU A 76 -8.35 -5.90 -11.12
N SER A 77 -7.60 -4.87 -11.51
CA SER A 77 -6.17 -4.92 -11.75
C SER A 77 -5.45 -3.83 -10.93
N PRO A 78 -5.04 -4.15 -9.68
CA PRO A 78 -4.34 -3.19 -8.84
C PRO A 78 -3.06 -2.65 -9.49
N PRO A 79 -2.73 -1.36 -9.25
CA PRO A 79 -1.53 -0.76 -9.82
C PRO A 79 -0.26 -1.46 -9.29
N SER A 80 0.77 -1.54 -10.12
CA SER A 80 2.08 -2.04 -9.69
C SER A 80 2.65 -1.22 -8.53
N SER A 81 3.50 -1.83 -7.70
CA SER A 81 4.20 -1.12 -6.61
C SER A 81 5.03 0.07 -7.13
N SER A 82 5.57 -0.04 -8.34
CA SER A 82 6.30 1.07 -8.98
C SER A 82 5.38 2.25 -9.32
N THR A 83 4.14 1.97 -9.72
CA THR A 83 3.11 2.99 -9.99
C THR A 83 2.74 3.70 -8.69
N LEU A 84 2.49 2.94 -7.61
CA LEU A 84 2.21 3.52 -6.29
C LEU A 84 3.37 4.38 -5.80
N ARG A 85 4.62 3.93 -5.96
CA ARG A 85 5.81 4.70 -5.57
C ARG A 85 5.85 6.05 -6.26
N LYS A 86 5.58 6.09 -7.58
CA LYS A 86 5.52 7.34 -8.35
C LYS A 86 4.39 8.24 -7.88
N ARG A 87 3.20 7.70 -7.65
CA ARG A 87 2.04 8.49 -7.16
C ARG A 87 2.31 9.07 -5.77
N PHE A 88 2.85 8.27 -4.84
CA PHE A 88 3.15 8.72 -3.47
C PHE A 88 4.29 9.74 -3.40
N ALA A 89 5.19 9.76 -4.38
CA ALA A 89 6.25 10.78 -4.46
C ALA A 89 5.69 12.21 -4.62
N SER A 90 4.47 12.38 -5.14
CA SER A 90 3.84 13.70 -5.32
C SER A 90 3.61 14.49 -4.02
N ILE A 91 3.48 13.79 -2.89
CA ILE A 91 3.27 14.38 -1.56
C ILE A 91 4.54 14.35 -0.70
N GLN A 92 5.66 13.88 -1.24
CA GLN A 92 6.95 13.99 -0.56
C GLN A 92 7.41 15.45 -0.63
N ARG A 93 7.52 16.11 0.53
CA ARG A 93 8.21 17.41 0.58
C ARG A 93 9.71 17.17 0.41
N CYS A 94 10.33 17.90 -0.50
CA CYS A 94 11.79 18.03 -0.53
C CYS A 94 12.22 18.61 0.84
N SER A 95 13.05 17.86 1.55
CA SER A 95 13.73 18.30 2.78
C SER A 95 15.07 18.89 2.40
#